data_AF-A0A5S6QD03-F1
#
_entry.id   AF-A0A5S6QD03-F1
#
_cell.length_a   1.000
_cell.length_b   1.000
_cell.length_c   1.000
_cell.angle_alpha   90.00
_cell.angle_beta   90.00
_cell.angle_gamma   90.00
#
_symmetry.space_group_name_H-M   'P 1'
#
loop_
_entity.id
_entity.type
_entity.pdbx_description
1 polymer ?
#
loop_
_entity_poly.entity_id
_entity_poly.type
_entity_poly.pdbx_seq_one_letter_code
_entity_poly.pdbx_strand_id
1 'polypeptide(L)'
;MSRAIFLASRPFLANRIIPSYQWKETNLRHASTFKAEAKDRKWYYIVGIATASGFALMYTLDHAAEASSFHMHPQHLKWPHSGVMHTYDTASIRRGYQVYKQVCSACHSMRQIAYRHFVNAFMTEEEAKAEAAEIQVEDGPGDDGKMYMRPGKLLDYLPNPYPNEVMARLANSGALPPDLSLITLARHGGEDYIFALLTGYMDPPAGFRIEPYQAYNPYFPNGSAIAMTQQLFDDMLEYDDGTPATQSQMAKDVACFLKWAAEPEHDIRKRWALKLAVVIPPLTLAILYWKRHQWTYLKSRQFVFKGPRQPQAPPE
;
A
#
# COMPACT_ATOMS: atom_id res chain seq x y z
N MET A 1 -44.02 -32.78 60.57
CA MET A 1 -42.88 -33.72 60.41
C MET A 1 -42.52 -33.77 58.94
N SER A 2 -41.29 -33.68 58.46
CA SER A 2 -40.05 -33.04 58.90
C SER A 2 -39.19 -33.02 57.63
N ARG A 3 -38.75 -31.85 57.18
CA ARG A 3 -37.72 -31.74 56.12
C ARG A 3 -36.36 -31.76 56.81
N ALA A 4 -35.54 -32.76 56.51
CA ALA A 4 -34.07 -32.68 56.52
C ALA A 4 -33.50 -34.06 56.14
N ILE A 5 -32.76 -34.13 55.03
CA ILE A 5 -31.81 -35.22 54.80
C ILE A 5 -30.44 -34.57 54.63
N PHE A 6 -29.66 -34.65 55.70
CA PHE A 6 -28.20 -34.54 55.70
C PHE A 6 -27.63 -35.68 54.87
N LEU A 7 -26.70 -35.41 53.96
CA LEU A 7 -25.81 -36.44 53.41
C LEU A 7 -24.37 -35.93 53.41
N ALA A 8 -23.57 -36.70 54.14
CA ALA A 8 -22.21 -36.42 54.56
C ALA A 8 -21.19 -36.52 53.42
N SER A 9 -20.17 -35.69 53.54
CA SER A 9 -18.90 -35.72 52.81
C SER A 9 -18.19 -37.08 52.92
N ARG A 10 -17.70 -37.60 51.78
CA ARG A 10 -16.61 -38.60 51.73
C ARG A 10 -15.50 -38.10 50.81
N PRO A 11 -14.21 -38.24 51.19
CA PRO A 11 -13.08 -37.74 50.42
C PRO A 11 -12.72 -38.70 49.29
N PHE A 12 -12.48 -38.16 48.09
CA PHE A 12 -12.01 -38.94 46.95
C PHE A 12 -10.48 -38.96 46.92
N LEU A 13 -9.94 -40.17 46.75
CA LEU A 13 -8.53 -40.56 46.85
C LEU A 13 -7.61 -39.77 45.92
N ALA A 14 -6.56 -39.18 46.49
CA ALA A 14 -5.43 -38.64 45.75
C ALA A 14 -4.44 -39.76 45.40
N ASN A 15 -4.54 -40.32 44.18
CA ASN A 15 -3.48 -41.15 43.62
C ASN A 15 -2.32 -40.25 43.17
N ARG A 16 -1.24 -40.27 43.96
CA ARG A 16 0.01 -39.57 43.69
C ARG A 16 0.85 -40.40 42.72
N ILE A 17 0.71 -40.13 41.43
CA ILE A 17 1.64 -40.64 40.41
C ILE A 17 2.96 -39.87 40.60
N ILE A 18 4.03 -40.58 40.98
CA ILE A 18 5.38 -40.04 41.07
C ILE A 18 6.03 -40.25 39.71
N PRO A 19 6.35 -39.20 38.91
CA PRO A 19 7.18 -39.38 37.73
C PRO A 19 8.64 -39.48 38.18
N SER A 20 9.26 -40.65 37.99
CA SER A 20 10.71 -40.84 38.15
C SER A 20 11.44 -40.22 36.96
N TYR A 21 11.58 -38.90 36.95
CA TYR A 21 12.50 -38.22 36.04
C TYR A 21 13.92 -38.30 36.59
N GLN A 22 14.68 -39.26 36.07
CA GLN A 22 16.10 -39.43 36.34
C GLN A 22 16.87 -38.40 35.51
N TRP A 23 17.25 -37.29 36.12
CA TRP A 23 18.10 -36.28 35.48
C TRP A 23 19.49 -36.87 35.25
N LYS A 24 19.84 -37.18 33.99
CA LYS A 24 21.25 -37.29 33.60
C LYS A 24 21.84 -35.90 33.73
N GLU A 25 22.79 -35.73 34.65
CA GLU A 25 23.61 -34.53 34.77
C GLU A 25 24.38 -34.32 33.47
N THR A 26 23.80 -33.52 32.56
CA THR A 26 24.58 -32.90 31.49
C THR A 26 25.34 -31.76 32.14
N ASN A 27 26.66 -31.89 32.15
CA ASN A 27 27.60 -30.86 32.55
C ASN A 27 27.40 -29.59 31.71
N LEU A 28 26.46 -28.73 32.09
CA LEU A 28 26.39 -27.34 31.67
C LEU A 28 27.12 -26.49 32.70
N ARG A 29 28.43 -26.74 32.82
CA ARG A 29 29.34 -25.78 33.42
C ARG A 29 29.64 -24.71 32.36
N HIS A 30 29.34 -23.46 32.73
CA HIS A 30 29.74 -22.21 32.08
C HIS A 30 28.76 -21.61 31.06
N ALA A 31 27.64 -21.09 31.55
CA ALA A 31 27.16 -19.82 31.04
C ALA A 31 27.96 -18.72 31.73
N SER A 32 29.11 -18.36 31.15
CA SER A 32 29.81 -17.13 31.53
C SER A 32 28.82 -15.98 31.35
N THR A 33 28.55 -15.27 32.43
CA THR A 33 27.98 -13.94 32.32
C THR A 33 29.04 -13.10 31.63
N PHE A 34 28.85 -12.79 30.35
CA PHE A 34 29.65 -11.76 29.71
C PHE A 34 29.34 -10.45 30.44
N LYS A 35 30.13 -10.11 31.46
CA LYS A 35 30.37 -8.72 31.82
C LYS A 35 31.09 -8.14 30.61
N ALA A 36 30.32 -7.65 29.64
CA ALA A 36 30.89 -6.87 28.55
C ALA A 36 31.62 -5.69 29.18
N GLU A 37 32.94 -5.78 29.19
CA GLU A 37 33.83 -4.71 29.62
C GLU A 37 33.52 -3.48 28.74
N ALA A 38 33.64 -2.26 29.27
CA ALA A 38 33.25 -1.04 28.53
C ALA A 38 33.94 -0.90 27.15
N LYS A 39 35.05 -1.63 26.96
CA LYS A 39 35.80 -1.77 25.70
C LYS A 39 35.07 -2.59 24.63
N ASP A 40 34.32 -3.63 25.00
CA ASP A 40 33.59 -4.51 24.07
C ASP A 40 32.31 -3.86 23.52
N ARG A 41 31.66 -2.99 24.29
CA ARG A 41 30.50 -2.21 23.81
C ARG A 41 30.82 -1.41 22.56
N LYS A 42 32.01 -0.80 22.49
CA LYS A 42 32.44 -0.01 21.31
C LYS A 42 32.56 -0.88 20.06
N TRP A 43 33.06 -2.11 20.20
CA TRP A 43 33.17 -3.06 19.08
C TRP A 43 31.81 -3.48 18.53
N TYR A 44 30.81 -3.72 19.40
CA TYR A 44 29.45 -4.03 18.94
C TYR A 44 28.80 -2.85 18.19
N TYR A 45 29.04 -1.61 18.61
CA TYR A 45 28.57 -0.43 17.86
C TYR A 45 29.27 -0.30 16.51
N ILE A 46 30.58 -0.52 16.44
CA ILE A 46 31.35 -0.45 15.18
C ILE A 46 30.90 -1.55 14.21
N VAL A 47 30.76 -2.79 14.68
CA VAL A 47 30.25 -3.90 13.86
C VAL A 47 28.83 -3.66 13.41
N GLY A 48 27.96 -3.12 14.28
CA GLY A 48 26.57 -2.77 13.94
C GLY A 48 26.47 -1.65 12.89
N ILE A 49 27.30 -0.61 13.00
CA ILE A 49 27.38 0.47 12.01
C ILE A 49 27.95 -0.06 10.68
N ALA A 50 29.01 -0.87 10.72
CA ALA A 50 29.63 -1.43 9.52
C ALA A 50 28.71 -2.39 8.77
N THR A 51 27.95 -3.24 9.48
CA THR A 51 26.96 -4.12 8.86
C THR A 51 25.79 -3.34 8.29
N ALA A 52 25.21 -2.38 9.02
CA ALA A 52 24.14 -1.53 8.48
C ALA A 52 24.59 -0.74 7.25
N SER A 53 25.80 -0.19 7.26
CA SER A 53 26.39 0.55 6.14
C SER A 53 26.68 -0.36 4.94
N GLY A 54 27.18 -1.58 5.19
CA GLY A 54 27.44 -2.57 4.15
C GLY A 54 26.15 -3.06 3.46
N PHE A 55 25.08 -3.30 4.23
CA PHE A 55 23.77 -3.64 3.68
C PHE A 55 23.14 -2.48 2.90
N ALA A 56 23.24 -1.25 3.42
CA ALA A 56 22.79 -0.07 2.70
C ALA A 56 23.56 0.13 1.38
N LEU A 57 24.88 -0.05 1.39
CA LEU A 57 25.71 0.06 0.20
C LEU A 57 25.38 -1.02 -0.83
N MET A 58 25.26 -2.28 -0.41
CA MET A 58 24.85 -3.38 -1.29
C MET A 58 23.45 -3.14 -1.88
N TYR A 59 22.51 -2.67 -1.09
CA TYR A 59 21.17 -2.30 -1.56
C TYR A 59 21.23 -1.17 -2.61
N THR A 60 22.06 -0.15 -2.38
CA THR A 60 22.24 0.94 -3.36
C THR A 60 22.96 0.49 -4.63
N LEU A 61 23.91 -0.43 -4.55
CA LEU A 61 24.66 -0.94 -5.71
C LEU A 61 23.78 -1.84 -6.59
N ASP A 62 22.91 -2.65 -5.99
CA ASP A 62 21.97 -3.52 -6.71
C ASP A 62 20.88 -2.70 -7.45
N HIS A 63 20.49 -1.54 -6.90
CA HIS A 63 19.49 -0.65 -7.53
C HIS A 63 20.07 0.33 -8.56
N ALA A 64 21.39 0.47 -8.68
CA ALA A 64 21.99 1.58 -9.43
C ALA A 64 22.11 1.37 -10.95
N ALA A 65 21.96 0.16 -11.50
CA ALA A 65 22.20 -0.04 -12.93
C ALA A 65 21.56 -1.30 -13.54
N GLU A 66 20.23 -1.31 -13.67
CA GLU A 66 19.57 -2.10 -14.72
C GLU A 66 19.19 -1.18 -15.89
N ALA A 67 20.14 -0.91 -16.78
CA ALA A 67 19.85 -0.36 -18.11
C ALA A 67 19.50 -1.47 -19.12
N SER A 68 19.04 -2.63 -18.62
CA SER A 68 18.69 -3.81 -19.42
C SER A 68 17.30 -3.72 -20.04
N SER A 69 16.45 -2.83 -19.54
CA SER A 69 15.09 -2.64 -20.03
C SER A 69 15.05 -1.44 -20.99
N PHE A 70 14.60 -1.65 -22.22
CA PHE A 70 14.51 -0.64 -23.29
C PHE A 70 13.39 0.39 -23.03
N HIS A 71 13.44 1.09 -21.89
CA HIS A 71 12.56 2.23 -21.57
C HIS A 71 13.21 3.15 -20.53
N MET A 72 12.81 4.42 -20.53
CA MET A 72 13.29 5.41 -19.58
C MET A 72 12.50 5.32 -18.28
N HIS A 73 13.19 5.31 -17.13
CA HIS A 73 12.53 5.40 -15.84
C HIS A 73 12.00 6.83 -15.60
N PRO A 74 10.79 6.98 -15.05
CA PRO A 74 10.25 8.29 -14.73
C PRO A 74 11.04 8.95 -13.60
N GLN A 75 11.09 10.27 -13.61
CA GLN A 75 11.67 11.06 -12.53
C GLN A 75 10.71 11.08 -11.35
N HIS A 76 11.23 11.04 -10.12
CA HIS A 76 10.38 11.13 -8.92
C HIS A 76 9.92 12.58 -8.72
N LEU A 77 8.64 12.85 -8.96
CA LEU A 77 8.06 14.18 -8.80
C LEU A 77 7.66 14.44 -7.36
N LYS A 78 7.59 15.73 -6.99
CA LYS A 78 7.16 16.15 -5.64
C LYS A 78 5.66 16.37 -5.62
N TRP A 79 4.90 15.28 -5.54
CA TRP A 79 3.44 15.34 -5.43
C TRP A 79 3.00 15.96 -4.10
N PRO A 80 1.88 16.72 -4.08
CA PRO A 80 1.33 17.28 -2.84
C PRO A 80 1.06 16.22 -1.77
N HIS A 81 0.68 15.01 -2.19
CA HIS A 81 0.32 13.87 -1.34
C HIS A 81 1.49 12.90 -1.07
N SER A 82 2.72 13.21 -1.48
CA SER A 82 3.87 12.30 -1.34
C SER A 82 4.32 12.09 0.12
N GLY A 83 4.24 13.10 0.97
CA GLY A 83 4.76 12.99 2.34
C GLY A 83 3.83 12.23 3.30
N VAL A 84 4.39 11.74 4.41
CA VAL A 84 3.70 10.83 5.37
C VAL A 84 2.42 11.43 5.97
N MET A 85 2.37 12.74 6.10
CA MET A 85 1.26 13.49 6.72
C MET A 85 0.45 14.31 5.71
N HIS A 86 0.78 14.19 4.43
CA HIS A 86 0.12 14.94 3.37
C HIS A 86 -1.09 14.17 2.82
N THR A 87 -2.16 14.92 2.57
CA THR A 87 -3.40 14.43 1.95
C THR A 87 -3.41 14.71 0.46
N TYR A 88 -4.41 14.19 -0.24
CA TYR A 88 -4.67 14.62 -1.60
C TYR A 88 -5.06 16.11 -1.69
N ASP A 89 -4.79 16.68 -2.87
CA ASP A 89 -5.33 17.97 -3.30
C ASP A 89 -6.67 17.71 -4.00
N THR A 90 -7.77 17.98 -3.31
CA THR A 90 -9.12 17.72 -3.81
C THR A 90 -9.49 18.55 -5.03
N ALA A 91 -8.92 19.76 -5.17
CA ALA A 91 -9.13 20.60 -6.35
C ALA A 91 -8.43 20.00 -7.57
N SER A 92 -7.22 19.46 -7.40
CA SER A 92 -6.51 18.71 -8.45
C SER A 92 -7.26 17.42 -8.84
N ILE A 93 -7.85 16.71 -7.88
CA ILE A 93 -8.69 15.53 -8.18
C ILE A 93 -9.92 15.93 -9.01
N ARG A 94 -10.63 17.01 -8.65
CA ARG A 94 -11.81 17.49 -9.39
C ARG A 94 -11.46 17.84 -10.84
N ARG A 95 -10.37 18.60 -11.03
CA ARG A 95 -9.85 18.93 -12.37
C ARG A 95 -9.39 17.68 -13.13
N GLY A 96 -8.77 16.72 -12.44
CA GLY A 96 -8.34 15.46 -13.04
C GLY A 96 -9.51 14.60 -13.52
N TYR A 97 -10.63 14.60 -12.78
CA TYR A 97 -11.86 13.96 -13.22
C TYR A 97 -12.42 14.63 -14.49
N GLN A 98 -12.37 15.96 -14.61
CA GLN A 98 -12.78 16.67 -15.81
C GLN A 98 -11.94 16.26 -17.03
N VAL A 99 -10.61 16.16 -16.87
CA VAL A 99 -9.70 15.64 -17.93
C VAL A 99 -10.07 14.20 -18.29
N TYR A 100 -10.29 13.32 -17.31
CA TYR A 100 -10.70 11.94 -17.56
C TYR A 100 -12.04 11.88 -18.31
N LYS A 101 -13.05 12.63 -17.87
CA LYS A 101 -14.38 12.67 -18.47
C LYS A 101 -14.34 13.13 -19.92
N GLN A 102 -13.58 14.19 -20.22
CA GLN A 102 -13.57 14.80 -21.55
C GLN A 102 -12.62 14.13 -22.54
N VAL A 103 -11.51 13.56 -22.06
CA VAL A 103 -10.45 13.01 -22.93
C VAL A 103 -10.39 11.49 -22.83
N CYS A 104 -10.24 10.95 -21.62
CA CYS A 104 -9.90 9.53 -21.44
C CYS A 104 -11.12 8.59 -21.51
N SER A 105 -12.30 9.05 -21.10
CA SER A 105 -13.52 8.23 -20.98
C SER A 105 -13.98 7.64 -22.31
N ALA A 106 -13.59 8.25 -23.44
CA ALA A 106 -13.90 7.77 -24.77
C ALA A 106 -13.21 6.45 -25.14
N CYS A 107 -12.06 6.15 -24.53
CA CYS A 107 -11.27 4.95 -24.84
C CYS A 107 -10.99 4.06 -23.62
N HIS A 108 -10.92 4.65 -22.42
CA HIS A 108 -10.54 3.96 -21.21
C HIS A 108 -11.72 3.77 -20.26
N SER A 109 -11.99 2.51 -19.89
CA SER A 109 -12.93 2.20 -18.81
C SER A 109 -12.35 2.53 -17.44
N MET A 110 -13.25 2.72 -16.48
CA MET A 110 -12.93 2.82 -15.06
C MET A 110 -13.98 2.06 -14.23
N ARG A 111 -13.95 0.74 -14.36
CA ARG A 111 -15.02 -0.16 -13.88
C ARG A 111 -15.20 -0.21 -12.37
N GLN A 112 -14.21 0.19 -11.58
CA GLN A 112 -14.28 0.10 -10.12
C GLN A 112 -14.76 1.40 -9.46
N ILE A 113 -14.94 2.47 -10.24
CA ILE A 113 -15.39 3.77 -9.73
C ILE A 113 -16.85 4.01 -10.09
N ALA A 114 -17.63 4.36 -9.07
CA ALA A 114 -19.03 4.73 -9.17
C ALA A 114 -19.25 6.16 -8.71
N TYR A 115 -20.32 6.81 -9.16
CA TYR A 115 -20.60 8.22 -8.86
C TYR A 115 -20.72 8.49 -7.34
N ARG A 116 -21.16 7.50 -6.56
CA ARG A 116 -21.18 7.57 -5.08
C ARG A 116 -19.80 7.80 -4.45
N HIS A 117 -18.71 7.45 -5.14
CA HIS A 117 -17.36 7.69 -4.65
C HIS A 117 -16.96 9.17 -4.74
N PHE A 118 -17.63 9.97 -5.59
CA PHE A 118 -17.32 11.40 -5.74
C PHE A 118 -17.89 12.24 -4.60
N VAL A 119 -18.99 11.76 -4.00
CA VAL A 119 -19.70 12.40 -2.90
C VAL A 119 -18.78 12.55 -1.69
N ASN A 120 -18.60 13.79 -1.22
CA ASN A 120 -17.71 14.16 -0.12
C ASN A 120 -16.21 13.87 -0.36
N ALA A 121 -15.83 13.45 -1.57
CA ALA A 121 -14.43 13.36 -1.98
C ALA A 121 -14.00 14.67 -2.67
N PHE A 122 -14.69 15.04 -3.75
CA PHE A 122 -14.42 16.26 -4.51
C PHE A 122 -15.68 16.92 -5.11
N MET A 123 -16.84 16.28 -4.96
CA MET A 123 -18.15 16.80 -5.36
C MET A 123 -19.14 16.73 -4.19
N THR A 124 -20.12 17.63 -4.20
CA THR A 124 -21.29 17.51 -3.34
C THR A 124 -22.22 16.39 -3.83
N GLU A 125 -23.18 15.97 -3.01
CA GLU A 125 -24.14 14.93 -3.42
C GLU A 125 -25.00 15.40 -4.61
N GLU A 126 -25.41 16.67 -4.62
CA GLU A 126 -26.24 17.24 -5.69
C GLU A 126 -25.47 17.31 -7.01
N GLU A 127 -24.21 17.77 -6.96
CA GLU A 127 -23.32 17.77 -8.13
C GLU A 127 -23.09 16.36 -8.68
N ALA A 128 -22.75 15.40 -7.81
CA ALA A 128 -22.52 14.02 -8.24
C ALA A 128 -23.78 13.35 -8.80
N LYS A 129 -24.96 13.75 -8.32
CA LYS A 129 -26.25 13.26 -8.82
C LYS A 129 -26.60 13.88 -10.16
N ALA A 130 -26.31 15.17 -10.35
CA ALA A 130 -26.45 15.84 -11.64
C ALA A 130 -25.52 15.22 -12.68
N GLU A 131 -24.25 15.01 -12.31
CA GLU A 131 -23.23 14.36 -13.15
C GLU A 131 -23.66 12.93 -13.55
N ALA A 132 -24.15 12.13 -12.60
CA ALA A 132 -24.65 10.78 -12.90
C ALA A 132 -25.87 10.80 -13.84
N ALA A 133 -26.72 11.82 -13.74
CA ALA A 133 -27.93 11.93 -14.56
C ALA A 133 -27.65 12.29 -16.03
N GLU A 134 -26.44 12.77 -16.36
CA GLU A 134 -26.05 13.08 -17.74
C GLU A 134 -25.94 11.82 -18.61
N ILE A 135 -25.61 10.69 -18.01
CA ILE A 135 -25.47 9.42 -18.73
C ILE A 135 -26.79 8.64 -18.73
N GLN A 136 -27.00 7.90 -19.82
CA GLN A 136 -28.07 6.90 -19.90
C GLN A 136 -27.50 5.53 -19.56
N VAL A 137 -28.14 4.84 -18.61
CA VAL A 137 -27.75 3.51 -18.15
C VAL A 137 -28.89 2.54 -18.46
N GLU A 138 -28.55 1.41 -19.06
CA GLU A 138 -29.49 0.33 -19.30
C GLU A 138 -29.86 -0.35 -17.97
N ASP A 139 -31.15 -0.52 -17.71
CA ASP A 139 -31.71 -1.20 -16.54
C ASP A 139 -32.87 -2.11 -16.97
N GLY A 140 -33.30 -3.03 -16.11
CA GLY A 140 -34.43 -3.92 -16.37
C GLY A 140 -34.18 -5.39 -16.03
N PRO A 141 -35.12 -6.28 -16.38
CA PRO A 141 -36.30 -6.03 -17.23
C PRO A 141 -37.42 -5.26 -16.51
N GLY A 142 -38.16 -4.42 -17.24
CA GLY A 142 -39.40 -3.80 -16.76
C GLY A 142 -40.58 -4.79 -16.71
N ASP A 143 -41.77 -4.30 -16.35
CA ASP A 143 -42.99 -5.11 -16.28
C ASP A 143 -43.42 -5.71 -17.64
N ASP A 144 -42.95 -5.12 -18.74
CA ASP A 144 -43.13 -5.60 -20.11
C ASP A 144 -42.06 -6.62 -20.57
N GLY A 145 -41.13 -6.97 -19.68
CA GLY A 145 -40.02 -7.89 -19.94
C GLY A 145 -38.90 -7.32 -20.80
N LYS A 146 -38.89 -6.01 -21.08
CA LYS A 146 -37.85 -5.36 -21.90
C LYS A 146 -36.86 -4.57 -21.03
N MET A 147 -35.62 -4.50 -21.50
CA MET A 147 -34.63 -3.57 -20.95
C MET A 147 -34.97 -2.14 -21.37
N TYR A 148 -34.75 -1.18 -20.49
CA TYR A 148 -34.99 0.23 -20.76
C TYR A 148 -33.79 1.08 -20.35
N MET A 149 -33.65 2.26 -20.96
CA MET A 149 -32.63 3.23 -20.58
C MET A 149 -33.20 4.17 -19.52
N ARG A 150 -32.42 4.45 -18.48
CA ARG A 150 -32.75 5.44 -17.46
C ARG A 150 -31.59 6.41 -17.26
N PRO A 151 -31.84 7.62 -16.75
CA PRO A 151 -30.77 8.47 -16.27
C PRO A 151 -29.97 7.73 -15.18
N GLY A 152 -28.66 7.96 -15.18
CA GLY A 152 -27.77 7.39 -14.18
C GLY A 152 -28.09 7.88 -12.77
N LYS A 153 -27.77 7.03 -11.79
CA LYS A 153 -27.91 7.32 -10.35
C LYS A 153 -26.55 7.16 -9.67
N LEU A 154 -26.42 7.66 -8.44
CA LEU A 154 -25.16 7.62 -7.69
C LEU A 154 -24.55 6.21 -7.55
N LEU A 155 -25.39 5.17 -7.55
CA LEU A 155 -24.94 3.78 -7.42
C LEU A 155 -24.33 3.22 -8.70
N ASP A 156 -24.54 3.86 -9.85
CA ASP A 156 -24.02 3.39 -11.13
C ASP A 156 -22.51 3.65 -11.23
N TYR A 157 -21.84 2.74 -11.95
CA TYR A 157 -20.44 2.86 -12.29
C TYR A 157 -20.24 3.83 -13.46
N LEU A 158 -19.00 4.29 -13.64
CA LEU A 158 -18.64 5.03 -14.84
C LEU A 158 -18.90 4.17 -16.09
N PRO A 159 -19.41 4.77 -17.19
CA PRO A 159 -19.79 4.03 -18.37
C PRO A 159 -18.55 3.42 -19.05
N ASN A 160 -18.71 2.21 -19.58
CA ASN A 160 -17.67 1.60 -20.38
C ASN A 160 -17.73 2.16 -21.82
N PRO A 161 -16.60 2.59 -22.41
CA PRO A 161 -16.58 3.10 -23.79
C PRO A 161 -16.90 2.03 -24.83
N TYR A 162 -16.58 0.77 -24.51
CA TYR A 162 -16.80 -0.36 -25.39
C TYR A 162 -17.59 -1.46 -24.66
N PRO A 163 -18.49 -2.17 -25.36
CA PRO A 163 -19.28 -3.25 -24.77
C PRO A 163 -18.44 -4.48 -24.43
N ASN A 164 -17.36 -4.73 -25.17
CA ASN A 164 -16.45 -5.85 -24.96
C ASN A 164 -15.04 -5.53 -25.45
N GLU A 165 -14.08 -6.39 -25.08
CA GLU A 165 -12.66 -6.21 -25.42
C GLU A 165 -12.37 -6.35 -26.92
N VAL A 166 -13.15 -7.15 -27.64
CA VAL A 166 -12.96 -7.35 -29.08
C VAL A 166 -13.28 -6.05 -29.83
N MET A 167 -14.36 -5.38 -29.47
CA MET A 167 -14.72 -4.07 -30.01
C MET A 167 -13.69 -3.00 -29.63
N ALA A 168 -13.19 -3.02 -28.40
CA ALA A 168 -12.14 -2.11 -27.96
C ALA A 168 -10.86 -2.26 -28.79
N ARG A 169 -10.43 -3.51 -29.06
CA ARG A 169 -9.28 -3.79 -29.92
C ARG A 169 -9.51 -3.37 -31.36
N LEU A 170 -10.70 -3.67 -31.89
CA LEU A 170 -11.04 -3.30 -33.26
C LEU A 170 -11.00 -1.78 -33.46
N ALA A 171 -11.50 -1.01 -32.49
CA ALA A 171 -11.49 0.45 -32.53
C ALA A 171 -10.08 1.06 -32.39
N ASN A 172 -9.13 0.34 -31.78
CA ASN A 172 -7.78 0.84 -31.45
C ASN A 172 -6.67 0.03 -32.14
N SER A 173 -6.86 -0.34 -33.41
CA SER A 173 -5.84 -1.00 -34.25
C SER A 173 -5.24 -2.28 -33.63
N GLY A 174 -6.06 -3.05 -32.91
CA GLY A 174 -5.69 -4.30 -32.25
C GLY A 174 -5.22 -4.15 -30.79
N ALA A 175 -4.87 -2.93 -30.36
CA ALA A 175 -4.48 -2.64 -28.99
C ALA A 175 -5.70 -2.52 -28.09
N LEU A 176 -5.59 -3.00 -26.85
CA LEU A 176 -6.65 -2.87 -25.84
C LEU A 176 -6.29 -1.75 -24.87
N PRO A 177 -7.05 -0.64 -24.82
CA PRO A 177 -6.89 0.35 -23.77
C PRO A 177 -7.10 -0.30 -22.39
N PRO A 178 -6.13 -0.23 -21.46
CA PRO A 178 -6.30 -0.78 -20.12
C PRO A 178 -7.34 0.00 -19.33
N ASP A 179 -8.01 -0.70 -18.40
CA ASP A 179 -8.87 -0.06 -17.41
C ASP A 179 -8.03 0.81 -16.47
N LEU A 180 -8.49 2.04 -16.22
CA LEU A 180 -7.73 3.04 -15.47
C LEU A 180 -7.97 3.02 -13.97
N SER A 181 -8.87 2.18 -13.45
CA SER A 181 -9.25 2.20 -12.02
C SER A 181 -8.06 2.00 -11.08
N LEU A 182 -7.12 1.11 -11.46
CA LEU A 182 -5.95 0.75 -10.65
C LEU A 182 -4.63 1.03 -11.36
N ILE A 183 -4.62 1.86 -12.41
CA ILE A 183 -3.45 1.95 -13.30
C ILE A 183 -2.17 2.44 -12.60
N THR A 184 -2.33 3.32 -11.60
CA THR A 184 -1.21 3.84 -10.79
C THR A 184 -0.63 2.78 -9.85
N LEU A 185 -1.41 1.78 -9.45
CA LEU A 185 -0.91 0.63 -8.70
C LEU A 185 -0.42 -0.51 -9.61
N ALA A 186 -0.97 -0.60 -10.82
CA ALA A 186 -0.65 -1.65 -11.79
C ALA A 186 0.60 -1.36 -12.63
N ARG A 187 1.27 -0.22 -12.42
CA ARG A 187 2.50 0.17 -13.11
C ARG A 187 3.55 0.63 -12.13
N HIS A 188 4.80 0.22 -12.37
CA HIS A 188 5.94 0.72 -11.61
C HIS A 188 6.08 2.23 -11.83
N GLY A 189 6.41 2.97 -10.76
CA GLY A 189 6.46 4.42 -10.76
C GLY A 189 5.11 5.13 -10.58
N GLY A 190 3.98 4.42 -10.67
CA GLY A 190 2.65 4.96 -10.37
C GLY A 190 2.33 6.28 -11.05
N GLU A 191 1.93 7.28 -10.27
CA GLU A 191 1.60 8.62 -10.77
C GLU A 191 2.77 9.33 -11.49
N ASP A 192 4.03 9.08 -11.11
CA ASP A 192 5.21 9.61 -11.82
C ASP A 192 5.30 9.04 -13.23
N TYR A 193 5.05 7.73 -13.37
CA TYR A 193 5.03 7.06 -14.66
C TYR A 193 3.92 7.60 -15.56
N ILE A 194 2.71 7.78 -15.02
CA ILE A 194 1.57 8.31 -15.80
C ILE A 194 1.84 9.73 -16.26
N PHE A 195 2.35 10.59 -15.38
CA PHE A 195 2.73 11.95 -15.74
C PHE A 195 3.78 11.96 -16.87
N ALA A 196 4.88 11.23 -16.67
CA ALA A 196 5.96 11.15 -17.64
C ALA A 196 5.50 10.56 -18.99
N LEU A 197 4.62 9.56 -18.96
CA LEU A 197 4.03 8.99 -20.17
C LEU A 197 3.19 10.03 -20.93
N LEU A 198 2.33 10.77 -20.25
CA LEU A 198 1.42 11.72 -20.91
C LEU A 198 2.15 12.96 -21.45
N THR A 199 3.24 13.40 -20.82
CA THR A 199 4.03 14.55 -21.26
C THR A 199 5.24 14.18 -22.12
N GLY A 200 5.56 12.88 -22.24
CA GLY A 200 6.81 12.38 -22.82
C GLY A 200 6.75 12.03 -24.31
N TYR A 201 5.66 12.33 -25.01
CA TYR A 201 5.55 12.10 -26.45
C TYR A 201 6.56 12.95 -27.22
N MET A 202 7.32 12.32 -28.11
CA MET A 202 8.35 12.99 -28.92
C MET A 202 8.59 12.23 -30.23
N ASP A 203 9.29 12.85 -31.17
CA ASP A 203 9.68 12.18 -32.41
C ASP A 203 10.68 11.04 -32.15
N PRO A 204 10.57 9.93 -32.91
CA PRO A 204 11.47 8.79 -32.74
C PRO A 204 12.92 9.17 -33.06
N PRO A 205 13.91 8.68 -32.30
CA PRO A 205 15.31 8.92 -32.59
C PRO A 205 15.72 8.29 -33.93
N ALA A 206 16.77 8.82 -34.54
CA ALA A 206 17.25 8.36 -35.85
C ALA A 206 17.52 6.83 -35.85
N GLY A 207 16.91 6.13 -36.82
CA GLY A 207 17.04 4.68 -36.96
C GLY A 207 15.98 3.84 -36.23
N PHE A 208 15.12 4.46 -35.41
CA PHE A 208 14.01 3.79 -34.76
C PHE A 208 12.80 3.71 -35.70
N ARG A 209 12.30 2.50 -35.97
CA ARG A 209 11.14 2.27 -36.85
C ARG A 209 9.89 2.05 -36.00
N ILE A 210 8.91 2.92 -36.18
CA ILE A 210 7.55 2.78 -35.63
C ILE A 210 6.60 2.31 -36.73
N GLU A 211 5.62 1.49 -36.38
CA GLU A 211 4.51 1.19 -37.28
C GLU A 211 3.61 2.43 -37.43
N PRO A 212 2.90 2.60 -38.58
CA PRO A 212 2.11 3.82 -38.84
C PRO A 212 0.99 4.13 -37.83
N TYR A 213 0.54 3.13 -37.07
CA TYR A 213 -0.49 3.24 -36.04
C TYR A 213 0.07 3.40 -34.62
N GLN A 214 1.39 3.51 -34.47
CA GLN A 214 2.07 3.66 -33.19
C GLN A 214 2.73 5.03 -33.09
N ALA A 215 2.79 5.55 -31.87
CA ALA A 215 3.54 6.75 -31.51
C ALA A 215 4.79 6.35 -30.70
N TYR A 216 5.81 7.21 -30.73
CA TYR A 216 7.01 7.02 -29.93
C TYR A 216 6.88 7.69 -28.57
N ASN A 217 7.20 6.95 -27.52
CA ASN A 217 7.26 7.44 -26.14
C ASN A 217 8.37 6.70 -25.37
N PRO A 218 9.43 7.39 -24.92
CA PRO A 218 10.59 6.76 -24.30
C PRO A 218 10.26 6.07 -22.96
N TYR A 219 9.21 6.51 -22.26
CA TYR A 219 8.80 5.93 -20.98
C TYR A 219 8.01 4.63 -21.13
N PHE A 220 7.42 4.37 -22.31
CA PHE A 220 6.61 3.17 -22.51
C PHE A 220 7.49 1.91 -22.54
N PRO A 221 7.18 0.88 -21.73
CA PRO A 221 7.97 -0.35 -21.67
C PRO A 221 7.88 -1.14 -22.98
N ASN A 222 8.89 -1.98 -23.24
CA ASN A 222 8.97 -2.88 -24.40
C ASN A 222 9.17 -2.18 -25.75
N GLY A 223 10.11 -1.24 -25.80
CA GLY A 223 10.57 -0.65 -27.05
C GLY A 223 9.88 0.64 -27.43
N SER A 224 9.38 1.42 -26.47
CA SER A 224 8.98 2.83 -26.66
C SER A 224 7.95 3.10 -27.77
N ALA A 225 7.29 2.08 -28.30
CA ALA A 225 6.26 2.17 -29.32
C ALA A 225 4.90 1.90 -28.66
N ILE A 226 4.06 2.93 -28.58
CA ILE A 226 2.75 2.89 -27.93
C ILE A 226 1.65 3.06 -28.98
N ALA A 227 0.57 2.28 -28.89
CA ALA A 227 -0.58 2.40 -29.80
C ALA A 227 -1.50 3.61 -29.49
N MET A 228 -1.26 4.28 -28.36
CA MET A 228 -1.97 5.48 -27.94
C MET A 228 -1.25 6.70 -28.50
N THR A 229 -1.94 7.54 -29.26
CA THR A 229 -1.41 8.83 -29.70
C THR A 229 -1.40 9.84 -28.55
N GLN A 230 -0.70 10.95 -28.69
CA GLN A 230 -0.72 12.02 -27.70
C GLN A 230 -2.16 12.56 -27.55
N GLN A 231 -2.69 12.48 -26.32
CA GLN A 231 -4.07 12.88 -26.02
C GLN A 231 -4.17 14.26 -25.36
N LEU A 232 -3.06 14.77 -24.81
CA LEU A 232 -3.04 16.05 -24.10
C LEU A 232 -2.25 17.07 -24.91
N PHE A 233 -2.90 18.19 -25.22
CA PHE A 233 -2.35 19.36 -25.89
C PHE A 233 -2.69 20.61 -25.08
N ASP A 234 -1.85 21.65 -25.15
CA ASP A 234 -2.12 22.91 -24.45
C ASP A 234 -3.48 23.50 -24.86
N ASP A 235 -4.24 23.94 -23.86
CA ASP A 235 -5.54 24.62 -23.98
C ASP A 235 -6.64 23.82 -24.69
N MET A 236 -6.59 22.47 -24.63
CA MET A 236 -7.60 21.59 -25.24
C MET A 236 -8.96 21.60 -24.51
N LEU A 237 -8.98 21.97 -23.22
CA LEU A 237 -10.20 22.10 -22.42
C LEU A 237 -10.12 23.31 -21.49
N GLU A 238 -11.28 23.80 -21.05
CA GLU A 238 -11.36 24.87 -20.06
C GLU A 238 -11.75 24.26 -18.71
N TYR A 239 -10.94 24.52 -17.68
CA TYR A 239 -11.26 24.11 -16.32
C TYR A 239 -12.36 24.99 -15.71
N ASP A 240 -13.22 24.38 -14.91
CA ASP A 240 -14.34 25.08 -14.25
C ASP A 240 -13.86 26.18 -13.27
N ASP A 241 -12.64 26.05 -12.74
CA ASP A 241 -12.04 27.01 -11.81
C ASP A 241 -11.17 28.08 -12.48
N GLY A 242 -11.05 28.04 -13.81
CA GLY A 242 -10.25 29.00 -14.59
C GLY A 242 -8.74 28.77 -14.54
N THR A 243 -8.27 27.62 -14.04
CA THR A 243 -6.84 27.26 -14.13
C THR A 243 -6.42 27.16 -15.61
N PRO A 244 -5.22 27.63 -16.02
CA PRO A 244 -4.74 27.44 -17.38
C PRO A 244 -4.51 25.95 -17.69
N ALA A 245 -5.13 25.45 -18.75
CA ALA A 245 -5.11 24.04 -19.13
C ALA A 245 -3.91 23.69 -20.00
N THR A 246 -2.70 23.89 -19.46
CA THR A 246 -1.48 23.41 -20.12
C THR A 246 -1.40 21.88 -20.07
N GLN A 247 -0.68 21.26 -21.02
CA GLN A 247 -0.47 19.82 -21.10
C GLN A 247 0.04 19.26 -19.76
N SER A 248 1.04 19.92 -19.18
CA SER A 248 1.62 19.50 -17.89
C SER A 248 0.64 19.62 -16.73
N GLN A 249 -0.19 20.67 -16.72
CA GLN A 249 -1.20 20.86 -15.67
C GLN A 249 -2.29 19.78 -15.77
N MET A 250 -2.77 19.48 -16.98
CA MET A 250 -3.71 18.38 -17.21
C MET A 250 -3.13 17.02 -16.85
N ALA A 251 -1.88 16.75 -17.22
CA ALA A 251 -1.19 15.51 -16.87
C ALA A 251 -1.05 15.36 -15.35
N LYS A 252 -0.74 16.44 -14.62
CA LYS A 252 -0.67 16.46 -13.16
C LYS A 252 -2.02 16.14 -12.53
N ASP A 253 -3.08 16.81 -12.99
CA ASP A 253 -4.41 16.67 -12.41
C ASP A 253 -5.00 15.28 -12.68
N VAL A 254 -4.90 14.78 -13.92
CA VAL A 254 -5.37 13.42 -14.24
C VAL A 254 -4.57 12.35 -13.50
N ALA A 255 -3.25 12.50 -13.34
CA ALA A 255 -2.45 11.58 -12.54
C ALA A 255 -2.88 11.59 -11.06
N CYS A 256 -3.17 12.76 -10.49
CA CYS A 256 -3.69 12.88 -9.13
C CYS A 256 -5.08 12.21 -8.98
N PHE A 257 -5.97 12.39 -9.96
CA PHE A 257 -7.27 11.72 -9.99
C PHE A 257 -7.13 10.20 -10.10
N LEU A 258 -6.26 9.69 -10.97
CA LEU A 258 -6.01 8.25 -11.12
C LEU A 258 -5.35 7.63 -9.88
N LYS A 259 -4.54 8.40 -9.16
CA LYS A 259 -3.98 7.98 -7.87
C LYS A 259 -5.07 7.88 -6.80
N TRP A 260 -5.97 8.87 -6.73
CA TRP A 260 -7.15 8.81 -5.87
C TRP A 260 -8.08 7.64 -6.23
N ALA A 261 -8.33 7.40 -7.52
CA ALA A 261 -9.17 6.30 -7.98
C ALA A 261 -8.61 4.93 -7.56
N ALA A 262 -7.29 4.77 -7.60
CA ALA A 262 -6.64 3.53 -7.20
C ALA A 262 -6.52 3.34 -5.68
N GLU A 263 -6.33 4.43 -4.92
CA GLU A 263 -6.20 4.44 -3.47
C GLU A 263 -7.14 5.47 -2.81
N PRO A 264 -8.47 5.24 -2.81
CA PRO A 264 -9.43 6.16 -2.20
C PRO A 264 -9.27 6.23 -0.67
N GLU A 265 -8.69 5.21 -0.05
CA GLU A 265 -8.45 5.14 1.39
C GLU A 265 -7.19 5.88 1.86
N HIS A 266 -6.38 6.44 0.96
CA HIS A 266 -5.09 7.09 1.25
C HIS A 266 -5.13 8.05 2.45
N ASP A 267 -6.08 8.99 2.46
CA ASP A 267 -6.17 10.02 3.50
C ASP A 267 -6.60 9.43 4.84
N ILE A 268 -7.50 8.44 4.81
CA ILE A 268 -7.97 7.72 6.00
C ILE A 268 -6.83 6.85 6.55
N ARG A 269 -6.10 6.14 5.68
CA ARG A 269 -4.95 5.30 6.00
C ARG A 269 -3.86 6.11 6.68
N LYS A 270 -3.49 7.27 6.14
CA LYS A 270 -2.49 8.17 6.77
C LYS A 270 -2.98 8.75 8.10
N ARG A 271 -4.25 9.13 8.19
CA ARG A 271 -4.86 9.60 9.45
C ARG A 271 -4.82 8.54 10.54
N TRP A 272 -5.12 7.29 10.21
CA TRP A 272 -5.01 6.17 11.15
C TRP A 272 -3.57 5.84 11.49
N ALA A 273 -2.66 5.86 10.52
CA ALA A 273 -1.23 5.69 10.76
C ALA A 273 -0.70 6.72 11.76
N LEU A 274 -1.11 7.99 11.65
CA LEU A 274 -0.78 9.04 12.62
C LEU A 274 -1.35 8.74 14.01
N LYS A 275 -2.63 8.38 14.11
CA LYS A 275 -3.25 8.00 15.40
C LYS A 275 -2.48 6.86 16.06
N LEU A 276 -2.12 5.83 15.30
CA LEU A 276 -1.35 4.69 15.79
C LEU A 276 0.07 5.11 16.17
N ALA A 277 0.73 5.98 15.40
CA ALA A 277 2.05 6.50 15.70
C ALA A 277 2.09 7.30 17.02
N VAL A 278 0.98 7.92 17.42
CA VAL A 278 0.86 8.61 18.72
C VAL A 278 0.56 7.64 19.87
N VAL A 279 -0.26 6.60 19.63
CA VAL A 279 -0.72 5.67 20.69
C VAL A 279 0.30 4.55 20.98
N ILE A 280 0.99 4.04 19.95
CA ILE A 280 1.91 2.91 20.10
C ILE A 280 3.12 3.23 20.99
N PRO A 281 3.80 4.39 20.89
CA PRO A 281 4.97 4.68 21.74
C PRO A 281 4.69 4.68 23.25
N PRO A 282 3.68 5.40 23.80
CA PRO A 282 3.41 5.36 25.24
C PRO A 282 2.96 3.97 25.72
N LEU A 283 2.16 3.26 24.92
CA LEU A 283 1.79 1.88 25.23
C LEU A 283 3.01 0.96 25.26
N THR A 284 3.90 1.08 24.28
CA THR A 284 5.15 0.32 24.22
C THR A 284 6.03 0.62 25.43
N LEU A 285 6.17 1.90 25.81
CA LEU A 285 6.92 2.30 27.00
C LEU A 285 6.32 1.72 28.29
N ALA A 286 4.99 1.73 28.43
CA ALA A 286 4.31 1.15 29.58
C ALA A 286 4.51 -0.39 29.66
N ILE A 287 4.40 -1.09 28.53
CA ILE A 287 4.66 -2.54 28.45
C ILE A 287 6.12 -2.85 28.76
N LEU A 288 7.06 -2.09 28.21
CA LEU A 288 8.49 -2.27 28.46
C LEU A 288 8.81 -2.02 29.94
N TYR A 289 8.24 -0.96 30.54
CA TYR A 289 8.36 -0.69 31.97
C TYR A 289 7.81 -1.85 32.80
N TRP A 290 6.58 -2.30 32.54
CA TRP A 290 5.96 -3.42 33.24
C TRP A 290 6.78 -4.70 33.12
N LYS A 291 7.27 -5.00 31.91
CA LYS A 291 8.17 -6.14 31.67
C LYS A 291 9.44 -6.03 32.49
N ARG A 292 10.09 -4.86 32.53
CA ARG A 292 11.30 -4.65 33.34
C ARG A 292 11.00 -4.80 34.83
N HIS A 293 9.88 -4.27 35.30
CA HIS A 293 9.43 -4.35 36.68
C HIS A 293 9.23 -5.82 37.11
N GLN A 294 8.44 -6.60 36.37
CA GLN A 294 8.19 -8.02 36.66
C GLN A 294 9.47 -8.87 36.63
N TRP A 295 10.37 -8.59 35.67
CA TRP A 295 11.63 -9.32 35.55
C TRP A 295 12.69 -8.91 36.56
N THR A 296 12.44 -7.90 37.40
CA THR A 296 13.42 -7.42 38.39
C THR A 296 13.86 -8.57 39.30
N TYR A 297 12.93 -9.36 39.85
CA TYR A 297 13.24 -10.48 40.75
C TYR A 297 14.20 -11.51 40.12
N LEU A 298 13.93 -11.93 38.87
CA LEU A 298 14.77 -12.91 38.17
C LEU A 298 16.12 -12.33 37.73
N LYS A 299 16.19 -11.03 37.46
CA LYS A 299 17.41 -10.35 37.00
C LYS A 299 18.30 -9.87 38.16
N SER A 300 17.74 -9.62 39.34
CA SER A 300 18.48 -9.17 40.53
C SER A 300 18.87 -10.30 41.48
N ARG A 301 18.37 -11.53 41.29
CA ARG A 301 18.72 -12.68 42.14
C ARG A 301 20.22 -12.99 42.06
N GLN A 302 20.80 -13.31 43.22
CA GLN A 302 22.18 -13.77 43.34
C GLN A 302 22.19 -15.28 43.61
N PHE A 303 23.11 -16.00 43.00
CA PHE A 303 23.27 -17.44 43.20
C PHE A 303 24.55 -17.73 43.97
N VAL A 304 24.44 -18.55 45.01
CA VAL A 304 25.59 -19.13 45.69
C VAL A 304 25.58 -20.63 45.41
N PHE A 305 26.57 -21.10 44.67
CA PHE A 305 26.76 -22.53 44.46
C PHE A 305 27.48 -23.13 45.67
N LYS A 306 26.77 -23.94 46.46
CA LYS A 306 27.39 -24.74 47.52
C LYS A 306 27.74 -26.10 46.94
N GLY A 307 29.05 -26.38 46.83
CA GLY A 307 29.54 -27.68 46.38
C GLY A 307 29.15 -28.82 47.34
N PRO A 308 29.17 -30.07 46.87
CA PRO A 308 28.86 -31.23 47.72
C PRO A 308 29.84 -31.32 48.91
N ARG A 309 29.34 -31.73 50.08
CA ARG A 309 30.19 -31.99 51.25
C ARG A 309 31.15 -33.13 50.91
N GLN A 310 32.45 -32.91 51.11
CA GLN A 310 33.41 -34.01 51.13
C GLN A 310 33.13 -34.88 52.37
N PRO A 311 33.17 -36.22 52.26
CA PRO A 311 33.00 -37.09 53.41
C PRO A 311 34.10 -36.80 54.44
N GLN A 312 33.71 -36.58 55.70
CA GLN A 312 34.65 -36.48 56.80
C GLN A 312 35.13 -37.89 57.17
N ALA A 313 36.44 -38.07 57.31
CA ALA A 313 36.98 -39.33 57.86
C ALA A 313 36.46 -39.53 59.29
N PRO A 314 36.14 -40.77 59.71
CA PRO A 314 35.67 -41.04 61.06
C PRO A 314 36.73 -40.62 62.09
N PRO A 315 36.30 -40.10 63.27
CA PRO A 315 37.24 -39.76 64.33
C PRO A 315 37.94 -41.03 64.85
N GLU A 316 39.25 -40.91 65.05
CA GLU A 316 40.14 -41.96 65.60
C GLU A 316 39.78 -42.34 67.05
#